data_AF-A0A955V5Z8-F1
#
_entry.id   AF-A0A955V5Z8-F1
#
_cell.length_a   1.000
_cell.length_b   1.000
_cell.length_c   1.000
_cell.angle_alpha   90.00
_cell.angle_beta   90.00
_cell.angle_gamma   90.00
#
_symmetry.space_group_name_H-M   'P 1'
#
loop_
_entity.id
_entity.type
_entity.pdbx_description
1 polymer ?
#
loop_
_entity_poly.entity_id
_entity_poly.type
_entity_poly.pdbx_seq_one_letter_code
_entity_poly.pdbx_strand_id
1 'polypeptide(L)'
;MSARDERREDGGRALEPPSVVTSLVVLAALLALTLATVALAYVDLGTVGHVVVALAIAGAKAGLVMGFFMHLGHEGRLPRLFAGFGFTWLAFLVLFVVIDVVTR
;
A
#
# COMPACT_ATOMS: atom_id res chain seq x y z
N MET A 1 -8.20 23.82 51.06
CA MET A 1 -9.18 23.98 49.96
C MET A 1 -8.44 24.44 48.71
N SER A 2 -7.65 23.56 48.06
CA SER A 2 -6.98 23.81 46.76
C SER A 2 -6.18 22.55 46.34
N ALA A 3 -6.86 21.41 46.20
CA ALA A 3 -6.21 20.15 45.76
C ALA A 3 -7.17 19.20 45.02
N ARG A 4 -8.35 19.70 44.63
CA ARG A 4 -9.40 18.91 43.93
C ARG A 4 -9.72 19.42 42.53
N ASP A 5 -9.07 20.50 42.09
CA ASP A 5 -9.42 21.18 40.84
C ASP A 5 -8.53 20.77 39.64
N GLU A 6 -7.30 20.29 39.91
CA GLU A 6 -6.37 19.86 38.85
C GLU A 6 -6.72 18.48 38.25
N ARG A 7 -7.63 17.73 38.87
CA ARG A 7 -8.03 16.39 38.39
C ARG A 7 -9.28 16.41 37.49
N ARG A 8 -9.71 17.58 37.01
CA ARG A 8 -10.95 17.75 36.24
C ARG A 8 -10.79 18.13 34.76
N GLU A 9 -9.57 18.24 34.25
CA GLU A 9 -9.33 18.72 32.87
C GLU A 9 -8.82 17.69 31.85
N ASP A 10 -9.00 16.38 32.11
CA ASP A 10 -8.64 15.34 31.12
C ASP A 10 -9.77 14.33 30.83
N GLY A 11 -11.01 14.71 31.10
CA GLY A 11 -12.20 13.86 30.90
C GLY A 11 -12.96 14.07 29.59
N GLY A 12 -12.46 14.88 28.65
CA GLY A 12 -13.29 15.36 27.54
C GLY A 12 -12.60 15.67 26.23
N ARG A 13 -11.33 15.27 26.04
CA ARG A 13 -10.68 15.38 24.72
C ARG A 13 -10.99 14.14 23.90
N ALA A 14 -12.14 14.19 23.24
CA ALA A 14 -12.46 13.57 21.98
C ALA A 14 -11.47 12.49 21.51
N LEU A 15 -11.76 11.24 21.85
CA LEU A 15 -11.47 10.11 20.98
C LEU A 15 -12.33 10.32 19.72
N GLU A 16 -11.94 11.22 18.82
CA GLU A 16 -12.52 11.25 17.48
C GLU A 16 -11.78 10.14 16.72
N PRO A 17 -12.36 8.92 16.59
CA PRO A 17 -11.66 7.86 15.90
C PRO A 17 -11.43 8.29 14.44
N PRO A 18 -10.22 8.05 13.88
CA PRO A 18 -9.96 8.34 12.47
C PRO A 18 -11.01 7.63 11.60
N SER A 19 -11.42 8.29 10.51
CA SER A 19 -12.55 7.83 9.68
C SER A 19 -12.35 6.40 9.16
N VAL A 20 -13.01 5.44 9.82
CA VAL A 20 -12.97 4.00 9.47
C VAL A 20 -13.48 3.77 8.04
N VAL A 21 -14.36 4.66 7.56
CA VAL A 21 -14.91 4.66 6.21
C VAL A 21 -13.81 4.69 5.15
N THR A 22 -12.76 5.51 5.31
CA THR A 22 -11.67 5.60 4.34
C THR A 22 -10.92 4.28 4.23
N SER A 23 -10.59 3.65 5.37
CA SER A 23 -9.91 2.35 5.39
C SER A 23 -10.75 1.23 4.76
N LEU A 24 -12.07 1.25 4.97
CA LEU A 24 -12.99 0.28 4.38
C LEU A 24 -13.12 0.44 2.86
N VAL A 25 -13.12 1.67 2.34
CA VAL A 25 -13.12 1.93 0.89
C VAL A 25 -11.84 1.40 0.25
N VAL A 26 -10.68 1.65 0.86
CA VAL A 26 -9.39 1.14 0.37
C VAL A 26 -9.34 -0.39 0.44
N LEU A 27 -9.86 -0.99 1.52
CA LEU A 27 -9.99 -2.44 1.63
C LEU A 27 -10.83 -3.01 0.48
N ALA A 28 -11.97 -2.40 0.16
CA ALA A 28 -12.80 -2.82 -0.96
C ALA A 28 -12.06 -2.71 -2.30
N ALA A 29 -11.30 -1.63 -2.51
CA ALA A 29 -10.46 -1.47 -3.70
C ALA A 29 -9.37 -2.55 -3.79
N LEU A 30 -8.71 -2.88 -2.68
CA LEU A 30 -7.71 -3.95 -2.63
C LEU A 30 -8.31 -5.33 -2.91
N LEU A 31 -9.53 -5.59 -2.42
CA LEU A 31 -10.26 -6.81 -2.72
C LEU A 31 -10.60 -6.88 -4.22
N ALA A 32 -11.07 -5.79 -4.82
CA ALA A 32 -11.32 -5.71 -6.26
C ALA A 32 -10.06 -5.98 -7.09
N LEU A 33 -8.92 -5.37 -6.74
CA LEU A 33 -7.63 -5.63 -7.40
C LEU A 33 -7.20 -7.10 -7.24
N THR A 34 -7.47 -7.72 -6.09
CA THR A 34 -7.14 -9.13 -5.85
C THR A 34 -8.01 -10.05 -6.71
N LEU A 35 -9.31 -9.75 -6.82
CA LEU A 35 -10.20 -10.45 -7.75
C LEU A 35 -9.75 -10.27 -9.19
N ALA A 36 -9.26 -9.09 -9.57
CA ALA A 36 -8.69 -8.86 -10.90
C ALA A 36 -7.44 -9.73 -11.14
N THR A 37 -6.58 -9.92 -10.14
CA THR A 37 -5.42 -10.84 -10.25
C THR A 37 -5.87 -12.30 -10.43
N VAL A 38 -6.90 -12.72 -9.68
CA VAL A 38 -7.47 -14.06 -9.81
C VAL A 38 -8.10 -14.24 -11.19
N ALA A 39 -8.86 -13.25 -11.66
CA ALA A 39 -9.45 -13.25 -13.00
C ALA A 39 -8.39 -13.30 -14.10
N LEU A 40 -7.29 -12.55 -13.94
CA LEU A 40 -6.16 -12.56 -14.86
C LEU A 40 -5.62 -13.98 -15.03
N ALA A 41 -5.50 -14.77 -13.96
CA ALA A 41 -5.01 -16.15 -14.01
C ALA A 41 -5.86 -17.09 -14.90
N TYR A 42 -7.11 -16.73 -15.20
CA TYR A 42 -7.99 -17.50 -16.08
C TYR A 42 -8.03 -16.97 -17.53
N VAL A 43 -7.50 -15.78 -17.80
CA VAL A 43 -7.43 -15.22 -19.15
C VAL A 43 -6.12 -15.65 -19.77
N ASP A 44 -6.09 -16.08 -21.04
CA ASP A 44 -4.83 -16.48 -21.68
C ASP A 44 -4.26 -15.30 -22.49
N LEU A 45 -3.34 -14.52 -21.90
CA LEU A 45 -2.66 -13.38 -22.56
C LEU A 45 -1.28 -13.75 -23.12
N GLY A 46 -0.91 -15.03 -23.10
CA GLY A 46 0.47 -15.48 -23.35
C GLY A 46 1.43 -15.10 -22.21
N THR A 47 2.59 -15.76 -22.13
CA THR A 47 3.48 -15.71 -20.96
C THR A 47 4.00 -14.31 -20.63
N VAL A 48 4.47 -13.56 -21.63
CA VAL A 48 5.03 -12.22 -21.41
C VAL A 48 3.94 -11.21 -21.06
N GLY A 49 2.81 -11.25 -21.77
CA GLY A 49 1.66 -10.38 -21.51
C GLY A 49 1.11 -10.59 -20.10
N HIS A 50 1.00 -11.85 -19.67
CA HIS A 50 0.62 -12.21 -18.30
C HIS A 50 1.51 -11.59 -17.24
N VAL A 51 2.83 -11.74 -17.39
CA VAL A 51 3.80 -11.24 -16.41
C VAL A 51 3.72 -9.72 -16.28
N VAL A 52 3.63 -9.00 -17.41
CA VAL A 52 3.54 -7.54 -17.40
C VAL A 52 2.26 -7.06 -16.72
N VAL A 53 1.11 -7.66 -17.05
CA VAL A 53 -0.18 -7.27 -16.45
C VAL A 53 -0.23 -7.66 -14.97
N ALA A 54 0.29 -8.83 -14.59
CA ALA A 54 0.35 -9.25 -13.21
C ALA A 54 1.22 -8.31 -12.36
N LEU A 55 2.39 -7.90 -12.86
CA LEU A 55 3.26 -6.93 -12.21
C LEU A 55 2.60 -5.54 -12.09
N ALA A 56 1.86 -5.09 -13.11
CA ALA A 56 1.14 -3.83 -13.05
C ALA A 56 0.05 -3.84 -11.95
N ILE A 57 -0.74 -4.91 -11.87
CA ILE A 57 -1.77 -5.06 -10.81
C ILE A 57 -1.11 -5.16 -9.43
N ALA A 58 -0.02 -5.92 -9.30
CA ALA A 58 0.74 -6.03 -8.06
C ALA A 58 1.30 -4.67 -7.61
N GLY A 59 1.84 -3.87 -8.54
CA GLY A 59 2.33 -2.53 -8.26
C GLY A 59 1.23 -1.57 -7.81
N ALA A 60 0.07 -1.58 -8.48
CA ALA A 60 -1.09 -0.80 -8.09
C ALA A 60 -1.58 -1.15 -6.67
N LYS A 61 -1.62 -2.45 -6.35
CA LYS A 61 -1.98 -2.95 -5.01
C LYS A 61 -0.99 -2.45 -3.95
N ALA A 62 0.30 -2.57 -4.21
CA ALA A 62 1.35 -2.09 -3.31
C ALA A 62 1.29 -0.57 -3.08
N GLY A 63 0.99 0.20 -4.13
CA GLY A 63 0.80 1.65 -4.05
C GLY A 63 -0.36 2.05 -3.15
N LEU A 64 -1.53 1.38 -3.27
CA LEU A 64 -2.67 1.61 -2.38
C LEU A 64 -2.34 1.30 -0.91
N VAL A 65 -1.64 0.19 -0.66
CA VAL A 65 -1.24 -0.22 0.69
C VAL A 65 -0.28 0.80 1.31
N MET A 66 0.74 1.25 0.57
CA MET A 66 1.69 2.26 1.04
C MET A 66 1.01 3.61 1.32
N GLY A 67 0.11 4.05 0.45
CA GLY A 67 -0.56 5.35 0.60
C GLY A 67 -1.48 5.41 1.82
N PHE A 68 -2.24 4.34 2.09
CA PHE A 68 -3.32 4.36 3.08
C PHE A 68 -3.05 3.54 4.34
N PHE A 69 -2.52 2.32 4.23
CA PHE A 69 -2.35 1.44 5.38
C PHE A 69 -1.03 1.66 6.12
N MET A 70 0.03 2.05 5.41
CA MET A 70 1.32 2.34 6.04
C MET A 70 1.40 3.75 6.63
N HIS A 71 0.30 4.52 6.57
CA HIS A 71 0.23 5.88 7.10
C HIS A 71 1.41 6.78 6.67
N LEU A 72 1.99 6.49 5.49
CA LEU A 72 3.22 7.10 4.95
C LEU A 72 3.07 8.61 4.72
N GLY A 73 1.83 9.09 4.75
CA GLY A 73 1.41 10.49 4.72
C GLY A 73 1.60 11.26 6.02
N HIS A 74 1.37 10.65 7.20
CA HIS A 74 1.46 11.36 8.50
C HIS A 74 2.72 11.04 9.29
N GLU A 75 3.41 9.94 8.97
CA GLU A 75 4.71 9.63 9.57
C GLU A 75 5.85 10.27 8.76
N GLY A 76 6.99 10.53 9.41
CA GLY A 76 8.08 11.37 8.89
C GLY A 76 8.62 11.00 7.51
N ARG A 77 9.50 11.86 6.95
CA ARG A 77 10.01 11.72 5.57
C ARG A 77 10.82 10.42 5.32
N LEU A 78 11.39 9.81 6.36
CA LEU A 78 12.27 8.64 6.26
C LEU A 78 11.55 7.40 5.68
N PRO A 79 10.41 6.92 6.25
CA PRO A 79 9.63 5.80 5.69
C PRO A 79 9.33 5.94 4.19
N ARG A 80 9.01 7.16 3.75
CA ARG A 80 8.69 7.45 2.36
C ARG A 80 9.89 7.29 1.43
N LEU A 81 11.09 7.70 1.87
CA LEU A 81 12.33 7.47 1.13
C LEU A 81 12.67 5.98 1.04
N PHE A 82 12.60 5.24 2.14
CA PHE A 82 12.91 3.81 2.13
C PHE A 82 11.93 3.01 1.26
N ALA A 83 10.64 3.35 1.30
CA ALA A 83 9.63 2.75 0.44
C ALA A 83 9.93 3.00 -1.05
N GLY A 84 10.23 4.25 -1.42
CA GLY A 84 10.63 4.59 -2.79
C GLY A 84 11.91 3.88 -3.22
N PHE A 85 12.92 3.84 -2.34
CA PHE A 85 14.19 3.18 -2.61
C PHE A 85 14.02 1.66 -2.79
N GLY A 86 13.20 1.02 -1.97
CA GLY A 86 12.87 -0.41 -2.11
C GLY A 86 12.17 -0.71 -3.44
N PHE A 87 11.27 0.16 -3.89
CA PHE A 87 10.59 0.00 -5.17
C PHE A 87 11.53 0.20 -6.37
N THR A 88 12.42 1.20 -6.29
CA THR A 88 13.47 1.43 -7.29
C THR A 88 14.43 0.25 -7.36
N TRP A 89 14.86 -0.29 -6.22
CA TRP A 89 15.69 -1.48 -6.15
C TRP A 89 15.00 -2.70 -6.77
N LEU A 90 13.72 -2.93 -6.42
CA LEU A 90 12.91 -4.00 -7.02
C LEU A 90 12.81 -3.86 -8.54
N ALA A 91 12.60 -2.64 -9.05
CA ALA A 91 12.53 -2.38 -10.48
C ALA A 91 13.83 -2.75 -11.20
N PHE A 92 14.99 -2.48 -10.60
CA PHE A 92 16.28 -2.92 -11.15
C PHE A 92 16.41 -4.45 -11.18
N LEU A 93 15.99 -5.14 -10.12
CA LEU A 93 16.00 -6.61 -10.11
C LEU A 93 15.13 -7.20 -11.22
N VAL A 94 13.90 -6.69 -11.37
CA VAL A 94 13.00 -7.15 -12.44
C VAL A 94 13.59 -6.84 -13.82
N LEU A 95 14.15 -5.65 -14.01
CA LEU A 95 14.79 -5.26 -15.27
C LEU A 95 15.95 -6.20 -15.61
N PHE A 96 16.83 -6.49 -14.65
CA PHE A 96 17.96 -7.41 -14.87
C PHE A 96 17.50 -8.81 -15.21
N VAL A 97 16.48 -9.34 -14.53
CA VAL A 97 15.89 -10.65 -14.87
C VAL A 97 15.32 -10.65 -16.29
N VAL A 98 14.61 -9.59 -16.70
CA VAL A 98 14.05 -9.50 -18.06
C VAL A 98 15.18 -9.45 -19.10
N ILE A 99 16.22 -8.66 -18.87
CA ILE A 99 17.38 -8.58 -19.78
C ILE A 99 18.06 -9.94 -19.89
N ASP A 100 18.29 -10.62 -18.76
CA ASP A 100 18.92 -11.94 -18.71
C ASP A 100 18.11 -12.98 -19.51
N VAL A 101 16.80 -13.06 -19.27
CA VAL A 101 15.89 -13.99 -19.96
C VAL A 101 15.81 -13.71 -21.46
N VAL A 102 15.81 -12.44 -21.88
CA VAL A 102 15.75 -12.07 -23.31
C VAL A 102 17.08 -12.29 -24.02
N THR A 103 18.21 -12.17 -23.30
CA THR A 103 19.54 -12.33 -23.89
C THR A 103 19.96 -13.80 -24.03
N ARG A 104 19.32 -14.71 -23.28
CA ARG A 104 19.55 -16.16 -23.34
C ARG A 104 18.85 -16.82 -24.52
#